data_AF-A0A9X0DB52-F1
#
_entry.id   AF-A0A9X0DB52-F1
#
_cell.length_a   1.000
_cell.length_b   1.000
_cell.length_c   1.000
_cell.angle_alpha   90.00
_cell.angle_beta   90.00
_cell.angle_gamma   90.00
#
_symmetry.space_group_name_H-M   'P 1'
#
loop_
_entity.id
_entity.type
_entity.pdbx_description
1 polymer ?
#
loop_
_entity_poly.entity_id
_entity_poly.type
_entity_poly.pdbx_seq_one_letter_code
_entity_poly.pdbx_strand_id
1 'polypeptide(L)'
;MYLNFFNDAEKNRMGAKKGYRIQLDSMLKQLYPEDWIITPIFSWSLYQMAVTKYKANETQSSSIYNQMSPTVPQLDFRDYLMDDDAILNEDLVAWVTIGAMHVPHSEDLPNTATAANSAHFFIRPFNYFDQDPSIGSTNAILITPTGDPYTFTGQKVERYGTPVGPQCVPKEHKTDFKGVY
;
A
#
# COMPACT_ATOMS: atom_id res chain seq x y z
N MET A 1 8.11 9.76 -10.15
CA MET A 1 9.21 9.25 -9.29
C MET A 1 8.99 7.77 -9.01
N TYR A 2 10.05 6.94 -8.99
CA TYR A 2 9.98 5.51 -8.67
C TYR A 2 10.75 5.26 -7.37
N LEU A 3 10.03 4.99 -6.27
CA LEU A 3 10.60 4.68 -4.96
C LEU A 3 10.72 3.16 -4.84
N ASN A 4 11.92 2.61 -4.99
CA ASN A 4 12.14 1.17 -5.05
C ASN A 4 13.10 0.72 -3.94
N PHE A 5 12.66 -0.27 -3.16
CA PHE A 5 13.47 -0.96 -2.15
C PHE A 5 13.94 -2.26 -2.77
N PHE A 6 15.25 -2.42 -2.94
CA PHE A 6 15.81 -3.58 -3.63
C PHE A 6 16.96 -4.18 -2.85
N ASN A 7 17.17 -5.48 -3.08
CA ASN A 7 18.35 -6.18 -2.61
C ASN A 7 19.44 -6.08 -3.69
N ASP A 8 20.63 -5.60 -3.31
CA ASP A 8 21.74 -5.38 -4.25
C ASP A 8 22.41 -6.68 -4.73
N ALA A 9 22.40 -7.71 -3.88
CA ALA A 9 22.99 -9.02 -4.17
C ALA A 9 22.09 -9.89 -5.06
N GLU A 10 20.77 -9.68 -4.98
CA GLU A 10 19.77 -10.54 -5.62
C GLU A 10 19.27 -9.94 -6.94
N LYS A 11 19.47 -10.69 -8.03
CA LYS A 11 19.07 -10.28 -9.40
C LYS A 11 18.11 -11.28 -10.02
N ASN A 12 17.21 -10.77 -10.85
CA ASN A 12 16.37 -11.61 -11.70
C ASN A 12 17.17 -12.13 -12.91
N ARG A 13 16.54 -12.98 -13.73
CA ARG A 13 17.15 -13.59 -14.94
C ARG A 13 17.66 -12.58 -15.97
N MET A 14 17.16 -11.34 -15.94
CA MET A 14 17.59 -10.24 -16.81
C MET A 14 18.76 -9.44 -16.21
N GLY A 15 19.26 -9.82 -15.03
CA GLY A 15 20.34 -9.13 -14.32
C GLY A 15 19.90 -7.87 -13.56
N ALA A 16 18.59 -7.61 -13.45
CA ALA A 16 18.06 -6.47 -12.71
C ALA A 16 17.90 -6.81 -11.22
N LYS A 17 18.20 -5.83 -10.34
CA LYS A 17 18.08 -5.98 -8.88
C LYS A 17 16.62 -6.24 -8.50
N LYS A 18 16.38 -7.23 -7.65
CA LYS A 18 15.04 -7.62 -7.20
C LYS A 18 14.58 -6.68 -6.09
N GLY A 19 13.37 -6.13 -6.23
CA GLY A 19 12.84 -5.20 -5.25
C GLY A 19 11.34 -5.01 -5.29
N TYR A 20 10.84 -4.22 -4.35
CA TYR A 20 9.47 -3.77 -4.30
C TYR A 20 9.42 -2.24 -4.37
N ARG A 21 8.54 -1.76 -5.23
CA ARG A 21 8.21 -0.35 -5.37
C ARG A 21 7.15 0.03 -4.37
N ILE A 22 7.40 1.11 -3.62
CA ILE A 22 6.36 1.85 -2.91
C ILE A 22 5.80 2.89 -3.88
N GLN A 23 4.51 2.79 -4.19
CA GLN A 23 3.79 3.74 -5.03
C GLN A 23 2.81 4.51 -4.16
N LEU A 24 3.11 5.80 -3.95
CA LEU A 24 2.28 6.71 -3.16
C LEU A 24 1.19 7.32 -4.05
N ASP A 25 -0.07 7.05 -3.75
CA ASP A 25 -1.22 7.55 -4.53
C ASP A 25 -2.06 8.58 -3.75
N SER A 26 -1.92 8.65 -2.41
CA SER A 26 -2.68 9.58 -1.55
C SER A 26 -1.76 10.41 -0.65
N MET A 27 -0.88 11.19 -1.29
CA MET A 27 0.06 12.04 -0.58
C MET A 27 -0.65 13.28 -0.03
N LEU A 28 -0.51 13.50 1.27
CA LEU A 28 -0.95 14.73 1.92
C LEU A 28 0.28 15.52 2.36
N LYS A 29 0.27 16.82 2.11
CA LYS A 29 1.21 17.75 2.76
C LYS A 29 0.54 18.27 4.03
N GLN A 30 1.16 18.05 5.18
CA GLN A 30 0.76 18.70 6.42
C GLN A 30 0.77 20.23 6.24
N LEU A 31 -0.26 20.90 6.76
CA LEU A 31 -0.43 22.35 6.63
C LEU A 31 0.15 23.13 7.82
N TYR A 32 0.40 22.47 8.95
CA TYR A 32 1.03 23.11 10.10
C TYR A 32 2.48 23.53 9.80
N PRO A 33 2.94 24.69 10.32
CA PRO A 33 4.34 25.10 10.22
C PRO A 33 5.27 24.08 10.89
N GLU A 34 6.42 23.83 10.27
CA GLU A 34 7.42 22.88 10.77
C GLU A 34 7.99 23.29 12.15
N ASP A 35 8.07 24.59 12.41
CA ASP A 35 8.57 25.21 13.64
C ASP A 35 7.49 25.45 14.70
N TRP A 36 6.25 25.01 14.46
CA TRP A 36 5.17 25.18 15.42
C TRP A 36 5.37 24.29 16.65
N ILE A 37 5.03 24.83 17.84
CA ILE A 37 5.32 24.23 19.14
C ILE A 37 4.76 22.81 19.32
N ILE A 38 3.69 22.44 18.61
CA ILE A 38 3.07 21.11 18.72
C ILE A 38 3.45 20.15 17.60
N THR A 39 4.11 20.61 16.53
CA THR A 39 4.59 19.74 15.45
C THR A 39 5.38 18.51 15.92
N PRO A 40 6.20 18.57 17.00
CA PRO A 40 6.88 17.39 17.51
C PRO A 40 5.98 16.16 17.79
N ILE A 41 4.70 16.36 18.14
CA ILE A 41 3.81 15.22 18.47
C ILE A 41 3.35 14.40 17.25
N PHE A 42 3.47 14.97 16.05
CA PHE A 42 3.05 14.37 14.78
C PHE A 42 4.09 14.59 13.68
N SER A 43 5.36 14.72 14.03
CA SER A 43 6.41 15.15 13.10
C SER A 43 6.65 14.19 11.93
N TRP A 44 6.21 12.93 12.02
CA TRP A 44 6.10 12.00 10.89
C TRP A 44 5.25 12.55 9.73
N SER A 45 4.25 13.39 10.02
CA SER A 45 3.36 13.99 9.00
C SER A 45 4.04 15.03 8.12
N LEU A 46 5.26 15.47 8.46
CA LEU A 46 6.08 16.35 7.61
C LEU A 46 6.61 15.63 6.36
N TYR A 47 6.66 14.30 6.40
CA TYR A 47 7.22 13.47 5.33
C TYR A 47 6.12 12.66 4.65
N GLN A 48 6.05 12.73 3.32
CA GLN A 48 5.20 11.82 2.54
C GLN A 48 5.67 10.37 2.69
N MET A 49 6.99 10.20 2.72
CA MET A 49 7.65 8.97 3.12
C MET A 49 9.02 9.31 3.71
N ALA A 50 9.41 8.60 4.77
CA ALA A 50 10.76 8.61 5.30
C ALA A 50 11.31 7.18 5.35
N VAL A 51 12.64 7.04 5.30
CA VAL A 51 13.31 5.73 5.36
C VAL A 51 14.35 5.79 6.46
N THR A 52 14.28 4.85 7.39
CA THR A 52 15.25 4.72 8.49
C THR A 52 15.88 3.33 8.47
N LYS A 53 17.06 3.22 9.06
CA LYS A 53 17.61 1.92 9.44
C LYS A 53 16.77 1.33 10.57
N TYR A 54 16.49 0.04 10.53
CA TYR A 54 15.77 -0.64 11.61
C TYR A 54 16.58 -0.60 12.92
N LYS A 55 15.90 -0.22 14.01
CA LYS A 55 16.42 -0.30 15.38
C LYS A 55 15.34 -0.82 16.32
N ALA A 56 15.74 -1.66 17.25
CA ALA A 56 14.82 -2.30 18.19
C ALA A 56 14.09 -1.30 19.13
N ASN A 57 14.63 -0.09 19.30
CA ASN A 57 14.02 0.99 20.09
C ASN A 57 13.16 1.97 19.26
N GLU A 58 13.11 1.83 17.92
CA GLU A 58 12.40 2.74 17.01
C GLU A 58 11.19 2.03 16.35
N THR A 59 10.29 1.49 17.19
CA THR A 59 9.19 0.61 16.72
C THR A 59 7.91 1.35 16.38
N GLN A 60 7.79 2.62 16.77
CA GLN A 60 6.60 3.45 16.62
C GLN A 60 7.00 4.85 16.17
N SER A 61 6.13 5.54 15.43
CA SER A 61 6.32 6.94 15.02
C SER A 61 5.59 7.95 15.92
N SER A 62 4.84 7.47 16.92
CA SER A 62 4.12 8.29 17.89
C SER A 62 3.88 7.50 19.17
N SER A 63 3.30 8.16 20.17
CA SER A 63 2.98 7.59 21.47
C SER A 63 1.58 8.01 21.90
N ILE A 64 0.88 7.15 22.67
CA ILE A 64 -0.41 7.51 23.26
C ILE A 64 -0.31 8.72 24.21
N TYR A 65 0.89 8.99 24.74
CA TYR A 65 1.14 10.11 25.64
C TYR A 65 1.41 11.43 24.92
N ASN A 66 1.73 11.41 23.62
CA ASN A 66 2.03 12.62 22.85
C ASN A 66 0.85 13.61 22.84
N GLN A 67 -0.39 13.11 22.81
CA GLN A 67 -1.58 13.97 22.85
C GLN A 67 -1.73 14.73 24.18
N MET A 68 -1.24 14.15 25.28
CA MET A 68 -1.41 14.70 26.63
C MET A 68 -0.34 15.75 26.98
N SER A 69 0.76 15.79 26.24
CA SER A 69 1.87 16.73 26.44
C SER A 69 2.33 17.31 25.09
N PRO A 70 1.55 18.24 24.51
CA PRO A 70 1.77 18.69 23.14
C PRO A 70 3.07 19.48 22.93
N THR A 71 3.66 20.02 23.99
CA THR A 71 4.92 20.80 23.92
C THR A 71 6.14 19.99 24.34
N VAL A 72 5.94 18.79 24.91
CA VAL A 72 7.00 17.88 25.35
C VAL A 72 6.55 16.46 24.99
N PRO A 73 6.71 16.03 23.72
CA PRO A 73 6.29 14.71 23.31
C PRO A 73 7.11 13.63 24.03
N GLN A 74 6.53 12.45 24.19
CA GLN A 74 7.30 11.28 24.61
C GLN A 74 8.15 10.74 23.46
N LEU A 75 7.69 10.92 22.21
CA LEU A 75 8.34 10.45 20.99
C LEU A 75 8.22 11.52 19.90
N ASP A 76 9.35 12.00 19.40
CA ASP A 76 9.44 12.85 18.21
C ASP A 76 10.07 12.05 17.08
N PHE A 77 9.32 11.82 15.99
CA PHE A 77 9.80 11.01 14.86
C PHE A 77 11.04 11.59 14.18
N ARG A 78 11.29 12.90 14.30
CA ARG A 78 12.49 13.54 13.74
C ARG A 78 13.76 12.94 14.31
N ASP A 79 13.74 12.49 15.57
CA ASP A 79 14.92 11.93 16.22
C ASP A 79 15.47 10.70 15.47
N TYR A 80 14.62 9.94 14.75
CA TYR A 80 15.03 8.78 13.95
C TYR A 80 15.73 9.15 12.64
N LEU A 81 15.66 10.43 12.24
CA LEU A 81 16.28 10.95 11.02
C LEU A 81 17.54 11.77 11.30
N MET A 82 17.70 12.24 12.54
CA MET A 82 18.78 13.15 12.94
C MET A 82 20.13 12.45 13.12
N ASP A 83 20.14 11.13 13.27
CA ASP A 83 21.37 10.35 13.38
C ASP A 83 22.09 10.12 12.04
N ASP A 84 21.44 10.42 10.92
CA ASP A 84 21.98 10.29 9.56
C ASP A 84 22.57 8.89 9.29
N ASP A 85 21.93 7.85 9.81
CA ASP A 85 22.36 6.47 9.61
C ASP A 85 22.38 6.09 8.12
N ALA A 86 23.40 5.35 7.71
CA ALA A 86 23.49 4.81 6.35
C ALA A 86 22.29 3.90 6.06
N ILE A 87 21.73 4.03 4.85
CA ILE A 87 20.59 3.23 4.38
C ILE A 87 20.97 2.24 3.26
N LEU A 88 22.24 2.20 2.87
CA LEU A 88 22.71 1.32 1.80
C LEU A 88 22.97 -0.09 2.35
N ASN A 89 22.26 -1.10 1.82
CA ASN A 89 22.41 -2.51 2.20
C ASN A 89 22.20 -2.78 3.71
N GLU A 90 21.28 -2.04 4.31
CA GLU A 90 20.87 -2.20 5.71
C GLU A 90 19.47 -2.81 5.80
N ASP A 91 19.06 -3.16 7.03
CA ASP A 91 17.65 -3.44 7.32
C ASP A 91 16.89 -2.11 7.39
N LEU A 92 15.87 -1.94 6.54
CA LEU A 92 15.22 -0.66 6.29
C LEU A 92 13.75 -0.68 6.69
N VAL A 93 13.32 0.43 7.30
CA VAL A 93 11.91 0.71 7.60
C VAL A 93 11.44 1.87 6.73
N ALA A 94 10.34 1.67 6.00
CA ALA A 94 9.66 2.73 5.26
C ALA A 94 8.46 3.25 6.07
N TRP A 95 8.51 4.52 6.44
CA TRP A 95 7.43 5.22 7.13
C TRP A 95 6.62 6.00 6.10
N VAL A 96 5.39 5.55 5.83
CA VAL A 96 4.54 6.11 4.76
C VAL A 96 3.40 6.92 5.37
N THR A 97 3.29 8.19 4.98
CA THR A 97 2.20 9.07 5.38
C THR A 97 1.16 9.14 4.26
N ILE A 98 -0.07 8.75 4.57
CA ILE A 98 -1.24 8.90 3.70
C ILE A 98 -2.29 9.77 4.38
N GLY A 99 -3.06 10.51 3.59
CA GLY A 99 -4.14 11.33 4.14
C GLY A 99 -4.94 12.03 3.06
N ALA A 100 -5.96 12.76 3.49
CA ALA A 100 -6.80 13.58 2.65
C ALA A 100 -7.12 14.90 3.36
N MET A 101 -7.25 15.98 2.59
CA MET A 101 -7.79 17.23 3.10
C MET A 101 -9.31 17.15 3.04
N HIS A 102 -9.97 17.25 4.19
CA HIS A 102 -11.43 17.19 4.26
C HIS A 102 -11.99 18.60 4.51
N VAL A 103 -12.70 19.12 3.52
CA VAL A 103 -13.52 20.34 3.64
C VAL A 103 -14.98 19.87 3.66
N PRO A 104 -15.62 19.81 4.85
CA PRO A 104 -16.96 19.25 4.95
C PRO A 104 -18.00 20.01 4.13
N HIS A 105 -18.98 19.29 3.60
CA HIS A 105 -20.08 19.86 2.82
C HIS A 105 -21.42 19.16 3.11
N SER A 106 -22.52 19.60 2.50
CA SER A 106 -23.89 19.14 2.82
C SER A 106 -24.09 17.63 2.68
N GLU A 107 -23.39 17.00 1.75
CA GLU A 107 -23.45 15.57 1.47
C GLU A 107 -22.70 14.72 2.52
N ASP A 108 -21.95 15.34 3.44
CA ASP A 108 -21.40 14.67 4.62
C ASP A 108 -22.45 14.43 5.72
N LEU A 109 -23.69 14.91 5.55
CA LEU A 109 -24.78 14.64 6.48
C LEU A 109 -25.59 13.40 6.05
N PRO A 110 -25.89 12.45 6.96
CA PRO A 110 -25.54 12.43 8.38
C PRO A 110 -24.13 11.87 8.67
N ASN A 111 -23.49 11.26 7.68
CA ASN A 111 -22.17 10.66 7.80
C ASN A 111 -21.36 10.95 6.53
N THR A 112 -20.06 11.20 6.70
CA THR A 112 -19.10 11.19 5.59
C THR A 112 -19.08 9.82 4.93
N ALA A 113 -19.32 9.78 3.62
CA ALA A 113 -19.33 8.54 2.86
C ALA A 113 -17.91 8.02 2.60
N THR A 114 -17.77 6.70 2.45
CA THR A 114 -16.48 6.07 2.11
C THR A 114 -16.03 6.37 0.68
N ALA A 115 -16.98 6.49 -0.25
CA ALA A 115 -16.69 6.86 -1.64
C ALA A 115 -16.01 8.24 -1.67
N ALA A 116 -14.92 8.34 -2.43
CA ALA A 116 -14.04 9.52 -2.52
C ALA A 116 -13.23 9.88 -1.26
N ASN A 117 -13.37 9.15 -0.14
CA ASN A 117 -12.61 9.38 1.10
C ASN A 117 -11.59 8.27 1.42
N SER A 118 -11.01 7.66 0.39
CA SER A 118 -9.97 6.63 0.53
C SER A 118 -8.57 7.20 0.35
N ALA A 119 -7.66 6.88 1.26
CA ALA A 119 -6.23 7.13 1.11
C ALA A 119 -5.47 5.80 1.05
N HIS A 120 -4.51 5.66 0.14
CA HIS A 120 -3.77 4.41 -0.05
C HIS A 120 -2.39 4.62 -0.68
N PHE A 121 -1.61 3.55 -0.63
CA PHE A 121 -0.38 3.36 -1.38
C PHE A 121 -0.30 1.89 -1.81
N PHE A 122 0.55 1.59 -2.79
CA PHE A 122 0.79 0.22 -3.23
C PHE A 122 2.22 -0.21 -2.94
N ILE A 123 2.37 -1.47 -2.54
CA ILE A 123 3.64 -2.19 -2.58
C ILE A 123 3.60 -3.12 -3.78
N ARG A 124 4.45 -2.88 -4.78
CA ARG A 124 4.40 -3.59 -6.07
C ARG A 124 5.73 -4.27 -6.36
N PRO A 125 5.76 -5.54 -6.79
CA PRO A 125 7.02 -6.15 -7.21
C PRO A 125 7.60 -5.35 -8.38
N PHE A 126 8.89 -5.04 -8.32
CA PHE A 126 9.62 -4.31 -9.34
C PHE A 126 10.92 -5.05 -9.64
N ASN A 127 10.97 -5.72 -10.79
CA ASN A 127 12.03 -6.69 -11.14
C ASN A 127 12.18 -7.85 -10.14
N TYR A 128 11.27 -8.02 -9.18
CA TYR A 128 11.36 -9.07 -8.17
C TYR A 128 11.20 -10.48 -8.76
N PHE A 129 10.33 -10.64 -9.76
CA PHE A 129 10.12 -11.91 -10.45
C PHE A 129 10.71 -11.88 -11.86
N ASP A 130 10.95 -13.06 -12.44
CA ASP A 130 11.43 -13.19 -13.82
C ASP A 130 10.33 -12.97 -14.87
N GLN A 131 9.07 -12.98 -14.43
CA GLN A 131 7.86 -12.76 -15.21
C GLN A 131 6.71 -12.35 -14.27
N ASP A 132 5.54 -12.01 -14.81
CA ASP A 132 4.35 -11.78 -14.00
C ASP A 132 4.00 -13.06 -13.20
N PRO A 133 4.00 -13.02 -11.84
CA PRO A 133 3.64 -14.19 -11.04
C PRO A 133 2.19 -14.64 -11.25
N SER A 134 1.31 -13.79 -11.78
CA SER A 134 -0.09 -14.14 -12.04
C SER A 134 -0.29 -15.18 -13.15
N ILE A 135 0.71 -15.38 -14.02
CA ILE A 135 0.66 -16.34 -15.13
C ILE A 135 0.49 -17.79 -14.67
N GLY A 136 0.85 -18.11 -13.43
CA GLY A 136 0.62 -19.42 -12.82
C GLY A 136 -0.82 -19.65 -12.35
N SER A 137 -1.70 -18.65 -12.45
CA SER A 137 -3.10 -18.74 -12.01
C SER A 137 -3.91 -19.67 -12.92
N THR A 138 -4.58 -20.66 -12.32
CA THR A 138 -5.55 -21.53 -13.02
C THR A 138 -6.84 -20.82 -13.42
N ASN A 139 -7.04 -19.58 -12.94
CA ASN A 139 -8.22 -18.78 -13.25
C ASN A 139 -8.06 -17.97 -14.55
N ALA A 140 -6.93 -18.11 -15.25
CA ALA A 140 -6.74 -17.51 -16.55
C ALA A 140 -7.70 -18.11 -17.60
N ILE A 141 -8.03 -17.33 -18.63
CA ILE A 141 -8.84 -17.77 -19.76
C ILE A 141 -8.11 -17.37 -21.05
N LEU A 142 -7.89 -18.34 -21.94
CA LEU A 142 -7.36 -18.10 -23.27
C LEU A 142 -8.41 -18.48 -24.32
N ILE A 143 -8.83 -17.49 -25.11
CA ILE A 143 -9.77 -17.68 -26.22
C ILE A 143 -9.00 -17.53 -27.52
N THR A 144 -9.03 -18.56 -28.35
CA THR A 144 -8.36 -18.58 -29.66
C THR A 144 -9.39 -18.85 -30.77
N PRO A 145 -9.36 -18.12 -31.89
CA PRO A 145 -10.22 -18.42 -33.02
C PRO A 145 -9.85 -19.79 -33.60
N THR A 146 -10.85 -20.52 -34.08
CA THR A 146 -10.63 -21.71 -34.92
C THR A 146 -10.82 -21.33 -36.38
N GLY A 147 -10.08 -21.96 -37.29
CA GLY A 147 -10.22 -21.77 -38.73
C GLY A 147 -9.51 -20.54 -39.28
N ASP A 148 -10.05 -19.98 -40.36
CA ASP A 148 -9.46 -18.85 -41.08
C ASP A 148 -9.53 -17.55 -40.25
N PRO A 149 -8.44 -16.76 -40.16
CA PRO A 149 -8.36 -15.59 -39.29
C PRO A 149 -9.22 -14.41 -39.74
N TYR A 150 -9.78 -14.45 -40.95
CA TYR A 150 -10.61 -13.39 -41.52
C TYR A 150 -12.10 -13.75 -41.54
N THR A 151 -12.46 -14.98 -41.14
CA THR A 151 -13.85 -15.43 -41.04
C THR A 151 -14.11 -16.12 -39.71
N PHE A 152 -15.11 -15.65 -38.96
CA PHE A 152 -15.42 -16.25 -37.66
C PHE A 152 -16.09 -17.61 -37.84
N THR A 153 -15.33 -18.69 -37.71
CA THR A 153 -15.85 -20.07 -37.83
C THR A 153 -16.02 -20.77 -36.47
N GLY A 154 -15.43 -20.23 -35.40
CA GLY A 154 -15.58 -20.73 -34.04
C GLY A 154 -14.43 -20.29 -33.13
N GLN A 155 -14.44 -20.79 -31.89
CA GLN A 155 -13.44 -20.48 -30.87
C GLN A 155 -13.11 -21.70 -30.00
N LYS A 156 -11.84 -21.80 -29.61
CA LYS A 156 -11.35 -22.68 -28.56
C LYS A 156 -11.15 -21.87 -27.28
N VAL A 157 -11.76 -22.33 -26.19
CA VAL A 157 -11.70 -21.68 -24.87
C VAL A 157 -10.93 -22.58 -23.90
N GLU A 158 -9.69 -22.22 -23.59
CA GLU A 158 -8.89 -22.86 -22.56
C GLU A 158 -9.12 -22.17 -21.22
N ARG A 159 -9.44 -22.96 -20.19
CA ARG A 159 -9.79 -22.47 -18.84
C ARG A 159 -8.86 -22.96 -17.75
N TYR A 160 -7.82 -23.71 -18.12
CA TYR A 160 -6.80 -24.24 -17.20
C TYR A 160 -7.37 -24.92 -15.94
N GLY A 161 -8.48 -25.65 -16.10
CA GLY A 161 -9.18 -26.34 -15.01
C GLY A 161 -10.33 -25.57 -14.36
N THR A 162 -10.55 -24.30 -14.70
CA THR A 162 -11.69 -23.53 -14.19
C THR A 162 -13.02 -24.08 -14.77
N PRO A 163 -13.98 -24.48 -13.93
CA PRO A 163 -15.25 -25.06 -14.37
C PRO A 163 -16.08 -24.14 -15.27
N VAL A 164 -16.99 -24.76 -16.04
CA VAL A 164 -17.97 -24.02 -16.83
C VAL A 164 -19.23 -23.77 -16.01
N GLY A 165 -19.54 -22.49 -15.79
CA GLY A 165 -20.73 -22.05 -15.08
C GLY A 165 -20.69 -22.31 -13.57
N PRO A 166 -21.69 -21.80 -12.82
CA PRO A 166 -21.85 -22.12 -11.42
C PRO A 166 -22.22 -23.61 -11.28
N GLN A 167 -21.39 -24.38 -10.59
CA GLN A 167 -21.65 -25.80 -10.30
C GLN A 167 -22.59 -25.98 -9.11
N CYS A 168 -22.65 -24.99 -8.22
CA CYS A 168 -23.54 -24.94 -7.09
C CYS A 168 -23.80 -23.47 -6.69
N VAL A 169 -24.91 -23.23 -5.99
CA VAL A 169 -25.19 -21.97 -5.33
C VAL A 169 -24.94 -22.17 -3.84
N PRO A 170 -24.12 -21.34 -3.18
CA PRO A 170 -23.93 -21.45 -1.73
C PRO A 170 -25.27 -21.26 -1.02
N LYS A 171 -25.50 -22.02 0.05
CA LYS A 171 -26.68 -21.83 0.90
C LYS A 171 -26.67 -20.42 1.46
N GLU A 172 -27.81 -19.73 1.37
CA GLU A 172 -27.95 -18.40 1.93
C GLU A 172 -27.85 -18.45 3.46
N HIS A 173 -26.92 -17.68 4.02
CA HIS A 173 -26.81 -17.45 5.45
C HIS A 173 -27.31 -16.04 5.74
N LYS A 174 -28.25 -15.92 6.70
CA LYS A 174 -28.67 -14.61 7.18
C LYS A 174 -27.54 -14.01 8.01
N THR A 175 -27.13 -12.80 7.67
CA THR A 175 -26.25 -11.99 8.51
C THR A 175 -26.97 -11.73 9.83
N ASP A 176 -26.40 -12.22 10.93
CA ASP A 176 -26.89 -11.96 12.28
C ASP A 176 -26.04 -10.85 12.92
N PHE A 177 -26.67 -9.90 13.60
CA PHE A 177 -25.99 -8.82 14.30
C PHE A 177 -26.57 -8.69 15.70
N LYS A 178 -25.78 -9.09 16.70
CA LYS A 178 -26.21 -9.14 18.10
C LYS A 178 -26.08 -7.79 18.82
N GLY A 179 -25.36 -6.83 18.26
CA GLY A 179 -25.23 -5.48 18.81
C GLY A 179 -24.55 -5.38 20.18
N VAL A 180 -24.02 -6.47 20.72
CA VAL A 180 -23.21 -6.50 21.95
C VAL A 180 -21.79 -6.88 21.54
N TYR A 181 -20.86 -5.96 21.77
CA TYR A 181 -19.41 -6.16 21.58
C TYR A 181 -18.78 -6.59 22.89
#